data_AF-A0A5C7YRE1-F1
#
_entry.id   AF-A0A5C7YRE1-F1
#
_cell.length_a   1.000
_cell.length_b   1.000
_cell.length_c   1.000
_cell.angle_alpha   90.00
_cell.angle_beta   90.00
_cell.angle_gamma   90.00
#
_symmetry.space_group_name_H-M   'P 1'
#
loop_
_entity.id
_entity.type
_entity.pdbx_description
1 polymer ?
#
loop_
_entity_poly.entity_id
_entity_poly.type
_entity_poly.pdbx_seq_one_letter_code
_entity_poly.pdbx_strand_id
1 'polypeptide(L)' 'MGHSLYLFQKKKPFCYLAPNHKKGFLDVGFAKGFELKRNQEVLVDENRNTVKTLRYFSIEGIDNEVLIDVISEAKLLYS' A
#
# COMPACT_ATOMS: atom_id res chain seq x y z
N MET A 1 -2.07 -18.24 -8.65
CA MET A 1 -1.21 -17.15 -8.14
C MET A 1 -1.77 -15.85 -8.69
N GLY A 2 -2.12 -14.89 -7.83
CA GLY A 2 -2.51 -13.56 -8.30
C GLY A 2 -1.25 -12.79 -8.68
N HIS A 3 -1.23 -12.17 -9.87
CA HIS A 3 -0.15 -11.28 -10.24
C HIS A 3 -0.27 -10.00 -9.43
N SER A 4 0.80 -9.61 -8.74
CA SER A 4 0.89 -8.29 -8.11
C SER A 4 1.57 -7.32 -9.06
N LEU A 5 1.03 -6.11 -9.19
CA LEU A 5 1.65 -5.04 -9.96
C LEU A 5 2.55 -4.22 -9.02
N TYR A 6 3.81 -4.03 -9.38
CA TYR A 6 4.80 -3.35 -8.54
C TYR A 6 5.12 -1.95 -9.07
N LEU A 7 5.24 -0.99 -8.14
CA LEU A 7 5.75 0.35 -8.38
C LEU A 7 7.17 0.45 -7.84
N PHE A 8 8.03 1.12 -8.61
CA PHE A 8 9.47 1.17 -8.34
C PHE A 8 9.94 2.60 -8.08
N GLN A 9 10.81 2.74 -7.08
CA GLN A 9 11.57 3.95 -6.80
C GLN A 9 13.05 3.56 -6.85
N LYS A 10 13.84 4.21 -7.73
CA LYS A 10 15.28 3.88 -7.94
C LYS A 10 15.56 2.38 -8.13
N LYS A 11 14.77 1.71 -8.99
CA LYS A 11 14.83 0.26 -9.28
C LYS A 11 14.49 -0.66 -8.09
N LYS A 12 14.06 -0.11 -6.94
CA LYS A 12 13.58 -0.90 -5.80
C LYS A 12 12.05 -0.90 -5.77
N PRO A 13 11.38 -2.06 -5.69
CA PRO A 13 9.94 -2.09 -5.48
C PRO A 13 9.64 -1.56 -4.09
N PHE A 14 8.75 -0.58 -4.00
CA PHE A 14 8.36 0.04 -2.72
C PHE A 14 6.87 -0.10 -2.44
N CYS A 15 6.06 -0.18 -3.49
CA CYS A 15 4.62 -0.29 -3.43
C CYS A 15 4.13 -1.38 -4.39
N TYR A 16 3.05 -2.09 -4.05
CA TYR A 16 2.44 -3.10 -4.90
C TYR A 16 0.92 -3.15 -4.78
N LEU A 17 0.25 -3.62 -5.84
CA LEU A 17 -1.19 -3.88 -5.87
C LEU A 17 -1.42 -5.38 -5.78
N ALA A 18 -2.09 -5.83 -4.72
CA ALA A 18 -2.37 -7.23 -4.44
C ALA A 18 -3.88 -7.49 -4.35
N PRO A 19 -4.53 -7.98 -5.42
CA PRO A 19 -5.94 -8.34 -5.37
C PRO A 19 -6.14 -9.62 -4.56
N ASN A 20 -7.11 -9.59 -3.64
CA ASN A 20 -7.62 -10.75 -2.94
C ASN A 20 -9.03 -11.08 -3.43
N HIS A 21 -9.12 -11.83 -4.53
CA HIS A 21 -10.41 -12.20 -5.14
C HIS A 21 -11.32 -13.00 -4.20
N LYS A 22 -10.75 -13.75 -3.23
CA LYS A 22 -11.54 -14.53 -2.27
C LYS A 22 -12.21 -13.64 -1.23
N LYS A 23 -11.54 -12.57 -0.80
CA LYS A 23 -12.03 -11.65 0.23
C LYS A 23 -12.64 -10.36 -0.36
N GLY A 24 -12.59 -10.18 -1.68
CA GLY A 24 -13.24 -9.06 -2.36
C GLY A 24 -12.57 -7.70 -2.16
N PHE A 25 -11.25 -7.66 -1.97
CA PHE A 25 -10.52 -6.40 -1.80
C PHE A 25 -9.22 -6.35 -2.61
N LEU A 26 -8.69 -5.14 -2.76
CA LEU A 26 -7.38 -4.84 -3.31
C LEU A 26 -6.54 -4.15 -2.23
N ASP A 27 -5.38 -4.73 -1.92
CA ASP A 27 -4.39 -4.08 -1.06
C ASP A 27 -3.39 -3.29 -1.91
N VAL A 28 -3.17 -2.02 -1.55
CA VAL A 28 -2.00 -1.22 -1.95
C VAL A 28 -0.96 -1.36 -0.85
N GLY A 29 0.02 -2.23 -1.02
CA GLY A 29 1.01 -2.56 0.00
C GLY A 29 2.30 -1.78 -0.12
N PHE A 30 2.81 -1.32 1.02
CA PHE A 30 4.05 -0.54 1.14
C PHE A 30 5.10 -1.38 1.88
N ALA A 31 6.22 -1.68 1.22
CA ALA A 31 7.24 -2.62 1.72
C ALA A 31 7.94 -2.15 3.01
N LYS A 32 7.99 -0.84 3.25
CA LYS A 32 8.44 -0.20 4.49
C LYS A 32 7.28 0.49 5.22
N GLY A 33 6.10 -0.11 5.20
CA GLY A 33 4.90 0.45 5.81
C GLY A 33 5.03 0.71 7.31
N PHE A 34 5.90 0.00 8.02
CA PHE A 34 6.20 0.24 9.44
C PHE A 34 6.92 1.58 9.71
N GLU A 35 7.57 2.17 8.70
CA GLU A 35 8.24 3.47 8.82
C GLU A 35 7.28 4.64 8.49
N LEU A 36 6.08 4.35 7.96
CA LEU A 36 5.07 5.37 7.70
C LEU A 36 4.55 5.95 9.02
N LYS A 37 4.42 7.27 9.09
CA LYS A 37 3.96 8.02 10.25
C LYS A 37 2.57 8.63 10.07
N ARG A 38 2.16 8.89 8.82
CA ARG A 38 0.85 9.50 8.51
C ARG A 38 -0.19 8.41 8.21
N ASN A 39 -1.47 8.78 8.25
CA ASN A 39 -2.61 7.93 7.86
C ASN A 39 -2.64 6.57 8.59
N GLN A 40 -2.22 6.52 9.85
CA GLN A 40 -2.05 5.25 10.59
C GLN A 40 -3.39 4.56 10.85
N GLU A 41 -4.46 5.32 10.98
CA GLU A 41 -5.83 4.88 11.23
C GLU A 41 -6.46 4.11 10.07
N VAL A 42 -5.96 4.28 8.85
CA VAL A 42 -6.45 3.59 7.64
C VAL A 42 -5.49 2.50 7.14
N LEU A 43 -4.28 2.43 7.69
CA LEU A 43 -3.28 1.45 7.30
C LEU A 43 -3.48 0.11 8.01
N VAL A 44 -3.51 -0.97 7.23
CA VAL A 44 -3.69 -2.34 7.73
C VAL A 44 -2.35 -3.07 7.74
N ASP A 45 -1.96 -3.66 8.88
CA ASP A 45 -0.72 -4.45 8.98
C ASP A 45 -0.94 -5.97 8.86
N GLU A 46 -2.13 -6.51 9.16
CA GLU A 46 -2.41 -7.97 9.19
C GLU A 46 -1.28 -8.80 9.84
N ASN A 47 -0.73 -8.34 10.98
CA ASN A 47 0.42 -8.95 11.67
C ASN A 47 1.71 -9.03 10.84
N ARG A 48 1.89 -8.15 9.84
CA ARG A 48 3.11 -8.03 9.06
C ARG A 48 4.03 -7.00 9.72
N ASN A 49 5.25 -7.42 10.05
CA ASN A 49 6.21 -6.55 10.75
C ASN A 49 6.72 -5.36 9.92
N THR A 50 6.74 -5.50 8.58
CA THR A 50 7.35 -4.51 7.69
C THR A 50 6.36 -3.85 6.74
N VAL A 51 5.22 -4.49 6.49
CA VAL A 51 4.27 -4.07 5.45
C VAL A 51 3.02 -3.50 6.10
N LYS A 52 2.60 -2.34 5.60
CA LYS A 52 1.24 -1.83 5.80
C LYS A 52 0.57 -1.65 4.44
N THR A 53 -0.75 -1.76 4.40
CA THR A 53 -1.55 -1.67 3.18
C THR A 53 -2.69 -0.69 3.34
N LEU A 54 -3.01 0.08 2.29
CA LEU A 54 -4.35 0.64 2.12
C LEU A 54 -5.22 -0.43 1.48
N ARG A 55 -6.45 -0.63 1.99
CA ARG A 55 -7.37 -1.67 1.53
C ARG A 55 -8.60 -1.05 0.88
N TYR A 56 -8.83 -1.36 -0.39
CA TYR A 56 -9.96 -0.87 -1.14
C TYR A 56 -10.90 -1.99 -1.58
N PHE A 57 -12.20 -1.71 -1.59
CA PHE A 57 -13.26 -2.66 -1.97
C PHE A 57 -13.93 -2.28 -3.29
N SER A 58 -13.81 -1.02 -3.72
CA SER A 58 -14.27 -0.52 -5.02
C SER A 58 -13.44 0.70 -5.43
N ILE A 59 -13.63 1.16 -6.67
CA ILE A 59 -12.97 2.37 -7.19
C ILE A 59 -13.51 3.61 -6.49
N GLU A 60 -14.81 3.66 -6.24
CA GLU A 60 -15.51 4.77 -5.58
C GLU A 60 -15.11 4.90 -4.11
N GLY A 61 -14.64 3.81 -3.48
CA GLY A 61 -14.13 3.81 -2.11
C GLY A 61 -12.68 4.29 -1.98
N ILE A 62 -12.04 4.72 -3.07
CA ILE A 62 -10.67 5.23 -3.04
C ILE A 62 -10.68 6.69 -2.58
N ASP A 63 -10.14 6.93 -1.39
CA ASP A 63 -9.73 8.27 -0.97
C ASP A 63 -8.41 8.63 -1.66
N ASN A 64 -8.50 9.53 -2.64
CA ASN A 64 -7.35 9.96 -3.44
C ASN A 64 -6.33 10.77 -2.63
N GLU A 65 -6.77 11.57 -1.66
CA GLU A 65 -5.87 12.38 -0.85
C GLU A 65 -4.99 11.49 0.01
N VAL A 66 -5.60 10.52 0.70
CA VAL A 66 -4.90 9.51 1.49
C VAL A 66 -3.97 8.67 0.61
N LEU A 67 -4.44 8.20 -0.55
CA LEU A 67 -3.63 7.37 -1.46
C LEU A 67 -2.36 8.11 -1.91
N ILE A 68 -2.51 9.36 -2.36
CA ILE A 68 -1.41 10.19 -2.82
C ILE A 68 -0.45 10.49 -1.67
N ASP A 69 -0.97 10.79 -0.48
CA ASP A 69 -0.16 11.14 0.68
C ASP A 69 0.71 9.97 1.16
N VAL A 70 0.13 8.76 1.23
CA VAL A 70 0.87 7.56 1.63
C VAL A 70 1.91 7.15 0.58
N ILE A 71 1.58 7.21 -0.72
CA ILE A 71 2.57 6.94 -1.79
C ILE A 71 3.72 7.94 -1.71
N SER A 72 3.43 9.22 -1.48
CA SER A 72 4.43 10.27 -1.39
C SER A 72 5.37 10.07 -0.21
N GLU A 73 4.85 9.72 0.97
CA GLU A 73 5.66 9.37 2.14
C GLU A 73 6.52 8.12 1.88
N ALA A 74 5.90 7.07 1.36
CA ALA A 74 6.59 5.81 1.10
C ALA A 74 7.78 5.99 0.14
N LYS A 75 7.66 6.86 -0.87
CA LYS A 75 8.76 7.18 -1.79
C LYS A 75 9.98 7.81 -1.10
N LEU A 76 9.77 8.60 -0.04
CA LEU A 76 10.87 9.22 0.73
C LEU A 76 11.71 8.18 1.50
N LEU A 77 11.18 6.99 1.72
CA LEU A 77 11.93 5.90 2.38
C LEU A 77 12.93 5.20 1.45
N TYR A 78 12.95 5.59 0.17
CA TYR A 78 13.78 5.05 -0.91
C TYR A 78 14.52 6.16 -1.68
N SER A 79 14.57 7.38 -1.13
CA SER A 79 15.38 8.50 -1.65
C SER A 79 16.86 8.35 -1.35
#